data_AF-A0AAV4YVT9-F1
#
_entry.id   AF-A0AAV4YVT9-F1
#
_cell.length_a   1.000
_cell.length_b   1.000
_cell.length_c   1.000
_cell.angle_alpha   90.00
_cell.angle_beta   90.00
_cell.angle_gamma   90.00
#
_symmetry.space_group_name_H-M   'P 1'
#
loop_
_entity.id
_entity.type
_entity.pdbx_description
1 polymer ?
#
loop_
_entity_poly.entity_id
_entity_poly.type
_entity_poly.pdbx_seq_one_letter_code
_entity_poly.pdbx_strand_id
1 'polypeptide(L)'
;MIVVGSAVLATTFPELGIGFVGVCLAFGLTVLTAAYALGHISGGHFNPAVSIGLWAGGRFEAKELAPYIISQIIGATLAALVLYLIVQGQAGFAGTGGFATNGYGDLSPGKYALSSVLMIEVVLTAGFLMIIMGATDKRAPAGFAPNCNWFGTDLNPPDQYSCDQYIC
;
A
#
# COMPACT_ATOMS: atom_id res chain seq x y z
N MET A 1 2.27 -1.09 9.93
CA MET A 1 2.86 -0.58 11.20
C MET A 1 3.73 0.64 10.95
N ILE A 2 4.80 0.55 10.14
CA ILE A 2 5.73 1.67 9.85
C ILE A 2 5.00 2.98 9.55
N VAL A 3 4.04 2.90 8.64
CA VAL A 3 3.22 4.00 8.17
C VAL A 3 2.46 4.72 9.30
N VAL A 4 1.50 4.03 9.91
CA VAL A 4 0.65 4.57 10.99
C VAL A 4 1.51 4.94 12.21
N GLY A 5 2.56 4.16 12.49
CA GLY A 5 3.52 4.43 13.55
C GLY A 5 4.30 5.72 13.34
N SER A 6 4.75 6.00 12.12
CA SER A 6 5.42 7.28 11.80
C SER A 6 4.49 8.48 12.03
N ALA A 7 3.21 8.34 11.68
CA ALA A 7 2.20 9.37 11.90
C ALA A 7 1.87 9.56 13.40
N VAL A 8 1.69 8.46 14.14
CA VAL A 8 1.26 8.50 15.56
C VAL A 8 2.42 8.81 16.51
N LEU A 9 3.62 8.30 16.24
CA LEU A 9 4.74 8.34 17.17
C LEU A 9 5.77 9.42 16.83
N ALA A 10 5.93 9.81 15.56
CA ALA A 10 7.08 10.63 15.14
C ALA A 10 6.73 12.02 14.59
N THR A 11 5.45 12.37 14.44
CA THR A 11 5.05 13.68 13.88
C THR A 11 5.06 14.82 14.91
N THR A 12 4.84 14.51 16.19
CA THR A 12 4.57 15.52 17.23
C THR A 12 5.78 15.85 18.13
N PHE A 13 6.97 15.33 17.81
CA PHE A 13 8.18 15.71 18.54
C PHE A 13 8.52 17.19 18.32
N PRO A 14 8.73 17.98 19.39
CA PRO A 14 9.17 19.36 19.27
C PRO A 14 10.48 19.44 18.46
N GLU A 15 10.52 20.32 17.45
CA GLU A 15 11.67 20.62 16.57
C GLU A 15 12.21 19.47 15.69
N LEU A 16 11.88 18.21 16.00
CA LEU A 16 12.40 17.00 15.34
C LEU A 16 11.31 16.14 14.69
N GLY A 17 10.05 16.55 14.78
CA GLY A 17 8.93 15.82 14.19
C GLY A 17 9.05 15.70 12.67
N ILE A 18 8.70 14.53 12.13
CA ILE A 18 8.88 14.24 10.70
C ILE A 18 7.85 14.94 9.78
N GLY A 19 6.79 15.51 10.37
CA GLY A 19 5.71 16.21 9.67
C GLY A 19 5.00 15.37 8.60
N PHE A 20 4.18 16.02 7.75
CA PHE A 20 3.47 15.32 6.67
C PHE A 20 4.41 14.74 5.61
N VAL A 21 5.52 15.42 5.30
CA VAL A 21 6.50 14.94 4.31
C VAL A 21 7.11 13.61 4.76
N GLY A 22 7.54 13.51 6.02
CA GLY A 22 8.11 12.26 6.53
C GLY A 22 7.10 11.11 6.57
N VAL A 23 5.83 11.39 6.88
CA VAL A 23 4.76 10.39 6.80
C VAL A 23 4.56 9.94 5.35
N CYS A 24 4.50 10.85 4.38
CA CYS A 24 4.40 10.50 2.95
C CYS A 24 5.59 9.63 2.48
N LEU A 25 6.80 9.94 2.92
CA LEU A 25 7.99 9.12 2.63
C LEU A 25 7.89 7.73 3.27
N ALA A 26 7.45 7.63 4.53
CA ALA A 26 7.27 6.35 5.20
C ALA A 26 6.23 5.46 4.49
N PHE A 27 5.12 6.04 4.01
CA PHE A 27 4.15 5.36 3.14
C PHE A 27 4.80 4.82 1.86
N GLY A 28 5.44 5.69 1.09
CA GLY A 28 6.06 5.32 -0.19
C GLY A 28 7.14 4.25 -0.04
N LEU A 29 8.05 4.42 0.93
CA LEU A 29 9.15 3.48 1.17
C LEU A 29 8.65 2.13 1.71
N THR A 30 7.59 2.10 2.51
CA THR A 30 7.01 0.83 2.96
C THR A 30 6.50 0.02 1.78
N VAL A 31 5.77 0.65 0.86
CA VAL A 31 5.24 -0.04 -0.34
C VAL A 31 6.39 -0.43 -1.26
N LEU A 32 7.35 0.46 -1.51
CA LEU A 32 8.52 0.18 -2.35
C LEU A 32 9.30 -1.03 -1.84
N THR A 33 9.70 -1.02 -0.57
CA THR A 33 10.51 -2.10 0.02
C THR A 33 9.74 -3.42 0.08
N ALA A 34 8.46 -3.39 0.48
CA ALA A 34 7.62 -4.59 0.51
C ALA A 34 7.39 -5.17 -0.89
N ALA A 35 7.21 -4.31 -1.90
CA ALA A 35 7.04 -4.75 -3.27
C ALA A 35 8.33 -5.36 -3.83
N TYR A 36 9.51 -4.78 -3.58
CA TYR A 36 10.78 -5.42 -3.96
C TYR A 36 11.03 -6.75 -3.22
N ALA A 37 10.68 -6.84 -1.93
CA ALA A 37 10.95 -8.02 -1.12
C ALA A 37 9.95 -9.18 -1.34
N LEU A 38 8.68 -8.88 -1.64
CA LEU A 38 7.59 -9.87 -1.67
C LEU A 38 6.72 -9.79 -2.94
N GLY A 39 7.00 -8.83 -3.83
CA GLY A 39 6.27 -8.65 -5.08
C GLY A 39 6.38 -9.85 -6.00
N HIS A 40 7.56 -10.48 -6.08
CA HIS A 40 7.79 -11.69 -6.87
C HIS A 40 7.02 -12.92 -6.36
N ILE A 41 6.52 -12.90 -5.11
CA ILE A 41 5.74 -14.01 -4.53
C ILE A 41 4.25 -13.84 -4.84
N SER A 42 3.73 -12.62 -4.70
CA SER A 42 2.28 -12.40 -4.58
C SER A 42 1.72 -11.35 -5.54
N GLY A 43 2.56 -10.56 -6.20
CA GLY A 43 2.15 -9.34 -6.92
C GLY A 43 2.30 -8.09 -6.08
N GLY A 44 2.45 -8.23 -4.76
CA GLY A 44 2.75 -7.13 -3.87
C GLY A 44 1.69 -6.04 -3.86
N HIS A 45 0.39 -6.39 -3.89
CA HIS A 45 -0.66 -5.38 -3.99
C HIS A 45 -0.77 -4.53 -2.72
N PHE A 46 -0.67 -5.19 -1.54
CA PHE A 46 -0.77 -4.61 -0.19
C PHE A 46 -1.93 -3.61 0.06
N ASN A 47 -2.93 -3.59 -0.81
CA ASN A 47 -4.02 -2.63 -0.83
C ASN A 47 -5.23 -3.23 -1.58
N PRO A 48 -6.44 -3.26 -0.98
CA PRO A 48 -7.63 -3.77 -1.63
C PRO A 48 -8.00 -3.04 -2.93
N ALA A 49 -7.84 -1.72 -2.99
CA ALA A 49 -8.11 -0.93 -4.20
C ALA A 49 -7.14 -1.29 -5.33
N VAL A 50 -5.89 -1.65 -5.00
CA VAL A 50 -4.92 -2.17 -5.98
C VAL A 50 -5.35 -3.54 -6.50
N SER A 51 -5.72 -4.46 -5.62
CA SER A 51 -6.21 -5.79 -6.03
C SER A 51 -7.44 -5.68 -6.93
N ILE A 52 -8.40 -4.83 -6.58
CA ILE A 52 -9.61 -4.58 -7.39
C ILE A 52 -9.25 -3.91 -8.72
N GLY A 53 -8.38 -2.91 -8.71
CA GLY A 53 -7.96 -2.21 -9.91
C GLY A 53 -7.22 -3.10 -10.90
N LEU A 54 -6.33 -3.97 -10.41
CA LEU A 54 -5.64 -4.97 -11.24
C LEU A 54 -6.60 -6.04 -11.77
N TRP A 55 -7.57 -6.47 -10.97
CA TRP A 55 -8.64 -7.34 -11.45
C TRP A 55 -9.46 -6.68 -12.56
N ALA A 56 -9.88 -5.43 -12.36
CA ALA A 56 -10.63 -4.66 -13.37
C ALA A 56 -9.79 -4.39 -14.64
N GLY A 57 -8.46 -4.25 -14.48
CA GLY A 57 -7.51 -4.13 -15.58
C GLY A 57 -7.12 -5.45 -16.25
N GLY A 58 -7.73 -6.58 -15.86
CA GLY A 58 -7.46 -7.90 -16.44
C GLY A 58 -6.10 -8.51 -16.06
N ARG A 59 -5.48 -8.03 -14.98
CA ARG A 59 -4.14 -8.44 -14.51
C ARG A 59 -4.17 -9.28 -13.23
N PHE A 60 -5.36 -9.60 -12.71
CA PHE A 60 -5.50 -10.40 -11.50
C PHE A 60 -6.75 -11.28 -11.55
N GLU A 61 -6.63 -12.53 -11.12
CA GLU A 61 -7.70 -13.51 -11.23
C GLU A 61 -8.82 -13.24 -10.21
N ALA A 62 -10.08 -13.28 -10.66
CA ALA A 62 -11.24 -12.97 -9.82
C ALA A 62 -11.37 -13.90 -8.58
N LYS A 63 -10.99 -15.17 -8.72
CA LYS A 63 -11.03 -16.15 -7.61
C LYS A 63 -10.04 -15.84 -6.49
N GLU A 64 -8.92 -15.18 -6.82
CA GLU A 64 -7.87 -14.81 -5.87
C GLU A 64 -8.23 -13.52 -5.12
N LEU A 65 -9.15 -12.70 -5.67
CA LEU A 65 -9.46 -11.37 -5.17
C LEU A 65 -9.90 -11.34 -3.71
N ALA A 66 -10.90 -12.14 -3.35
CA ALA A 66 -11.42 -12.15 -1.98
C ALA A 66 -10.38 -12.66 -0.95
N PRO A 67 -9.71 -13.81 -1.15
CA PRO A 67 -8.61 -14.24 -0.27
C PRO A 67 -7.52 -13.19 -0.08
N TYR A 68 -7.16 -12.50 -1.16
CA TYR A 68 -6.10 -11.48 -1.14
C TYR A 68 -6.51 -10.22 -0.36
N ILE A 69 -7.76 -9.78 -0.48
CA ILE A 69 -8.29 -8.65 0.31
C ILE A 69 -8.39 -9.04 1.79
N ILE A 70 -8.85 -10.26 2.10
CA ILE A 70 -8.95 -10.75 3.48
C ILE A 70 -7.56 -10.78 4.13
N SER A 71 -6.54 -11.28 3.44
CA SER A 71 -5.17 -11.31 3.98
C SER A 71 -4.62 -9.89 4.25
N GLN A 72 -4.89 -8.94 3.36
CA GLN A 72 -4.53 -7.53 3.55
C GLN A 72 -5.20 -6.92 4.78
N ILE A 73 -6.50 -7.17 4.98
CA ILE A 73 -7.26 -6.66 6.13
C ILE A 73 -6.75 -7.27 7.43
N ILE A 74 -6.49 -8.59 7.45
CA ILE A 74 -5.90 -9.26 8.62
C ILE A 74 -4.52 -8.66 8.94
N GLY A 75 -3.66 -8.51 7.95
CA GLY A 75 -2.33 -7.91 8.13
C GLY A 75 -2.40 -6.47 8.65
N ALA A 76 -3.28 -5.64 8.09
CA ALA A 76 -3.50 -4.27 8.55
C ALA A 76 -4.00 -4.23 10.00
N THR A 77 -4.94 -5.11 10.35
CA THR A 77 -5.50 -5.21 11.72
C THR A 77 -4.44 -5.63 12.73
N LEU A 78 -3.66 -6.67 12.42
CA LEU A 78 -2.58 -7.12 13.30
C LEU A 78 -1.49 -6.04 13.47
N ALA A 79 -1.14 -5.34 12.39
CA ALA A 79 -0.18 -4.24 12.45
C ALA A 79 -0.68 -3.05 13.27
N ALA A 80 -1.99 -2.74 13.22
CA ALA A 80 -2.62 -1.73 14.06
C ALA A 80 -2.67 -2.17 15.53
N LEU A 81 -2.95 -3.44 15.80
CA LEU A 81 -2.91 -4.00 17.15
C LEU A 81 -1.51 -3.90 17.77
N VAL A 82 -0.46 -4.27 17.04
CA VAL A 82 0.93 -4.13 17.51
C VAL A 82 1.25 -2.66 17.81
N LEU A 83 0.87 -1.74 16.93
CA LEU A 83 1.08 -0.31 17.18
C LEU A 83 0.32 0.17 18.41
N TYR A 84 -0.92 -0.30 18.61
CA TYR A 84 -1.72 0.07 19.77
C TYR A 84 -1.03 -0.33 21.08
N LEU A 85 -0.52 -1.56 21.14
CA LEU A 85 0.24 -2.05 22.30
C LEU A 85 1.50 -1.22 22.56
N ILE A 86 2.18 -0.75 21.50
CA ILE A 86 3.35 0.14 21.64
C ILE A 86 2.93 1.51 22.20
N VAL A 87 1.87 2.11 21.66
CA VAL A 87 1.40 3.45 22.07
C VAL A 87 0.90 3.46 23.52
N GLN A 88 0.27 2.37 23.99
CA GLN A 88 -0.11 2.21 25.39
C GLN A 88 1.08 2.30 26.36
N GLY A 89 2.30 2.00 25.90
CA GLY A 89 3.51 2.09 26.70
C GLY A 89 4.03 3.52 26.92
N GLN A 90 3.41 4.54 26.31
CA GLN A 90 3.84 5.92 26.46
C GLN A 90 3.54 6.45 27.87
N ALA A 91 4.51 7.12 28.50
CA ALA A 91 4.30 7.78 29.78
C ALA A 91 3.16 8.83 29.68
N GLY A 92 2.18 8.73 30.57
CA GLY A 92 1.01 9.62 30.55
C GLY A 92 0.01 9.32 29.43
N PHE A 93 -0.06 8.07 28.93
CA PHE A 93 -1.01 7.64 27.91
C PHE A 93 -2.45 8.05 28.27
N ALA A 94 -3.02 8.94 27.46
CA ALA A 94 -4.38 9.47 27.63
C ALA A 94 -5.38 8.92 26.60
N GLY A 95 -4.97 7.89 25.83
CA GLY A 95 -5.72 7.34 24.72
C GLY A 95 -5.00 7.47 23.37
N THR A 96 -5.61 6.94 22.32
CA THR A 96 -5.00 6.86 20.97
C THR A 96 -5.25 8.09 20.09
N GLY A 97 -6.06 9.04 20.56
CA GLY A 97 -6.56 10.14 19.73
C GLY A 97 -7.17 9.61 18.43
N GLY A 98 -6.88 10.26 17.31
CA GLY A 98 -7.33 9.81 15.98
C GLY A 98 -6.61 8.58 15.44
N PHE A 99 -5.50 8.12 16.07
CA PHE A 99 -4.73 6.94 15.66
C PHE A 99 -4.40 6.86 14.16
N ALA A 100 -4.15 8.02 13.54
CA ALA A 100 -3.95 8.21 12.10
C ALA A 100 -5.04 7.59 11.21
N THR A 101 -6.29 7.61 11.69
CA THR A 101 -7.48 7.27 10.88
C THR A 101 -7.78 8.35 9.85
N ASN A 102 -8.25 7.94 8.68
CA ASN A 102 -8.73 8.86 7.65
C ASN A 102 -10.12 9.40 8.01
N GLY A 103 -10.43 10.64 7.63
CA GLY A 103 -11.70 11.27 7.98
C GLY A 103 -12.09 12.44 7.07
N TYR A 104 -13.39 12.75 7.06
CA TYR A 104 -14.00 13.87 6.36
C TYR A 104 -14.79 14.75 7.34
N GLY A 105 -15.17 15.96 6.93
CA GLY A 105 -15.88 16.93 7.76
C GLY A 105 -15.10 17.23 9.03
N ASP A 106 -15.75 17.10 10.18
CA ASP A 106 -15.11 17.33 11.49
C ASP A 106 -13.95 16.38 11.79
N LEU A 107 -13.90 15.22 11.16
CA LEU A 107 -12.82 14.24 11.31
C LEU A 107 -11.65 14.50 10.35
N SER A 108 -11.79 15.41 9.37
CA SER A 108 -10.70 15.80 8.49
C SER A 108 -9.76 16.79 9.21
N PRO A 109 -8.43 16.61 9.15
CA PRO A 109 -7.48 17.60 9.68
C PRO A 109 -7.69 19.00 9.09
N GLY A 110 -8.04 19.08 7.81
CA GLY A 110 -8.33 20.33 7.09
C GLY A 110 -9.82 20.69 7.02
N LYS A 111 -10.68 19.96 7.74
CA LYS A 111 -12.15 20.17 7.76
C LYS A 111 -12.80 20.13 6.37
N TYR A 112 -12.27 19.33 5.46
CA TYR A 112 -12.80 19.17 4.11
C TYR A 112 -14.13 18.41 4.10
N ALA A 113 -15.10 18.89 3.32
CA ALA A 113 -16.38 18.20 3.12
C ALA A 113 -16.19 16.82 2.48
N LEU A 114 -17.17 15.93 2.66
CA LEU A 114 -17.17 14.58 2.11
C LEU A 114 -16.95 14.56 0.58
N SER A 115 -17.56 15.51 -0.15
CA SER A 115 -17.41 15.62 -1.59
C SER A 115 -15.95 15.87 -2.02
N SER A 116 -15.23 16.75 -1.32
CA SER A 116 -13.82 17.03 -1.60
C SER A 116 -12.94 15.81 -1.34
N VAL A 117 -13.18 15.09 -0.23
CA VAL A 117 -12.44 13.88 0.12
C VAL A 117 -12.71 12.77 -0.91
N LEU A 118 -13.96 12.57 -1.30
CA LEU A 118 -14.32 11.57 -2.31
C LEU A 118 -13.65 11.87 -3.65
N MET A 119 -13.65 13.13 -4.08
CA MET A 119 -13.01 13.54 -5.33
C MET A 119 -11.51 13.24 -5.32
N ILE A 120 -10.80 13.58 -4.25
CA ILE A 120 -9.35 13.35 -4.19
C ILE A 120 -8.99 11.87 -4.05
N GLU A 121 -9.75 11.09 -3.27
CA GLU A 121 -9.54 9.64 -3.12
C GLU A 121 -9.72 8.92 -4.46
N VAL A 122 -10.74 9.28 -5.25
CA VAL A 122 -10.96 8.70 -6.58
C VAL A 122 -9.84 9.08 -7.54
N VAL A 123 -9.49 10.36 -7.63
CA VAL A 123 -8.46 10.85 -8.56
C VAL A 123 -7.09 10.26 -8.25
N LEU A 124 -6.67 10.27 -6.98
CA LEU A 124 -5.38 9.74 -6.58
C LEU A 124 -5.31 8.22 -6.69
N THR A 125 -6.39 7.50 -6.37
CA THR A 125 -6.43 6.03 -6.54
C THR A 125 -6.36 5.65 -8.02
N ALA A 126 -7.09 6.36 -8.89
CA ALA A 126 -7.01 6.14 -10.32
C ALA A 126 -5.60 6.42 -10.87
N GLY A 127 -4.99 7.54 -10.45
CA GLY A 127 -3.60 7.88 -10.78
C GLY A 127 -2.62 6.80 -10.33
N PHE A 128 -2.76 6.31 -9.10
CA PHE A 128 -1.93 5.26 -8.54
C PHE A 128 -2.06 3.95 -9.32
N LEU A 129 -3.28 3.53 -9.67
CA LEU A 129 -3.52 2.36 -10.50
C LEU A 129 -2.93 2.50 -11.90
N MET A 130 -3.06 3.67 -12.53
CA MET A 130 -2.42 3.95 -13.83
C MET A 130 -0.90 3.81 -13.75
N ILE A 131 -0.27 4.31 -12.68
CA ILE A 131 1.17 4.16 -12.46
C ILE A 131 1.54 2.69 -12.29
N ILE A 132 0.81 1.92 -11.47
CA ILE A 132 1.08 0.49 -11.26
C ILE A 132 0.96 -0.28 -12.58
N MET A 133 -0.13 -0.09 -13.33
CA MET A 133 -0.34 -0.79 -14.59
C MET A 133 0.66 -0.36 -15.67
N GLY A 134 1.03 0.92 -15.71
CA GLY A 134 2.06 1.42 -16.63
C GLY A 134 3.44 0.87 -16.31
N ALA A 135 3.85 0.90 -15.05
CA ALA A 135 5.17 0.45 -14.60
C ALA A 135 5.35 -1.09 -14.71
N THR A 136 4.27 -1.85 -14.66
CA THR A 136 4.27 -3.33 -14.79
C THR A 136 3.86 -3.82 -16.18
N ASP A 137 3.73 -2.92 -17.18
CA ASP A 137 3.47 -3.29 -18.57
C ASP A 137 4.70 -3.95 -19.21
N LYS A 138 4.50 -4.87 -20.16
CA LYS A 138 5.59 -5.55 -20.89
C LYS A 138 6.52 -4.58 -21.66
N ARG A 139 6.04 -3.37 -21.96
CA ARG A 139 6.81 -2.30 -22.63
C ARG A 139 7.69 -1.50 -21.66
N ALA A 140 7.48 -1.62 -20.35
CA ALA A 140 8.30 -0.95 -19.36
C ALA A 140 9.63 -1.72 -19.12
N PRO A 141 10.74 -1.04 -18.80
CA PRO A 141 12.00 -1.70 -18.45
C PRO A 141 11.82 -2.67 -17.27
N ALA A 142 12.22 -3.93 -17.47
CA ALA A 142 12.13 -4.95 -16.42
C ALA A 142 13.00 -4.61 -15.20
N GLY A 143 12.57 -5.01 -14.00
CA GLY A 143 13.30 -4.82 -12.74
C GLY A 143 13.12 -3.46 -12.06
N PHE A 144 12.59 -2.46 -12.77
CA PHE A 144 12.24 -1.15 -12.19
C PHE A 144 10.87 -1.17 -11.50
N ALA A 145 9.98 -2.06 -11.91
CA ALA A 145 8.86 -2.50 -11.11
C ALA A 145 9.19 -3.88 -10.51
N PRO A 146 8.76 -4.18 -9.29
CA PRO A 146 8.85 -5.53 -8.74
C PRO A 146 7.97 -6.46 -9.58
N ASN A 147 8.60 -7.28 -10.40
CA ASN A 147 7.91 -8.13 -11.35
C ASN A 147 7.33 -9.35 -10.63
N CYS A 148 6.07 -9.65 -10.91
CA CYS A 148 5.39 -10.84 -10.44
C CYS A 148 4.97 -11.69 -11.65
N ASN A 149 5.81 -12.64 -12.06
CA ASN A 149 5.46 -13.63 -13.07
C ASN A 149 4.73 -14.85 -12.45
N TRP A 150 3.88 -14.65 -11.44
CA TRP A 150 3.28 -15.77 -10.69
C TRP A 150 1.93 -16.27 -11.23
N PHE A 151 1.18 -15.48 -12.01
CA PHE A 151 -0.15 -15.89 -12.53
C PHE A 151 -0.17 -16.12 -14.04
N GLY A 152 0.72 -16.99 -14.54
CA GLY A 152 0.50 -17.82 -15.73
C GLY A 152 -0.27 -17.22 -16.93
N THR A 153 -0.06 -15.94 -17.26
CA THR A 153 -0.61 -15.32 -18.49
C THR A 153 0.28 -15.62 -19.70
N ASP A 154 1.01 -16.72 -19.64
CA ASP A 154 1.53 -17.43 -20.79
C ASP A 154 0.38 -18.21 -21.43
N LEU A 155 -0.54 -17.50 -22.09
CA LEU A 155 -1.45 -18.11 -23.06
C LEU A 155 -0.72 -18.51 -24.35
N ASN A 156 0.59 -18.77 -24.28
CA ASN A 156 1.42 -19.21 -25.40
C ASN A 156 2.67 -19.96 -24.86
N PRO A 157 2.84 -21.27 -25.10
CA PRO A 157 4.15 -21.92 -25.00
C PRO A 157 4.85 -21.86 -26.38
N PRO A 158 6.20 -21.82 -26.52
CA PRO A 158 7.26 -22.16 -25.56
C PRO A 158 8.38 -21.09 -25.49
N ASP A 159 8.38 -20.28 -24.45
CA ASP A 159 9.50 -19.40 -24.09
C ASP A 159 9.75 -19.46 -22.57
N GLN A 160 9.98 -20.68 -22.09
CA GLN A 160 10.44 -20.99 -20.73
C GLN A 160 11.85 -20.48 -20.41
N TYR A 161 12.37 -19.49 -21.15
CA TYR A 161 13.75 -19.01 -21.04
C TYR A 161 13.89 -17.60 -20.45
N SER A 162 12.81 -16.92 -20.04
CA SER A 162 12.95 -15.54 -19.54
C SER A 162 12.99 -15.37 -18.02
N CYS A 163 12.64 -16.40 -17.23
CA CYS A 163 12.56 -16.27 -15.77
C CYS A 163 13.77 -16.83 -14.99
N ASP A 164 14.67 -17.59 -15.62
CA ASP A 164 15.87 -18.12 -14.97
C ASP A 164 17.13 -17.25 -15.15
N GLN A 165 17.04 -16.09 -15.83
CA GLN A 165 18.22 -15.27 -16.16
C GLN A 165 18.37 -13.98 -15.35
N TYR A 166 17.43 -13.63 -14.47
CA TYR A 166 17.45 -12.36 -13.74
C TYR A 166 17.19 -12.48 -12.23
N ILE A 167 17.35 -13.68 -11.66
CA ILE A 167 17.56 -13.83 -10.22
C ILE A 167 19.07 -13.71 -9.97
N CYS A 168 19.51 -12.47 -9.79
CA CYS A 168 20.43 -12.12 -8.72
C CYS A 168 19.62 -11.28 -7.72
#